data_AF-A0A7J4J3Y0-F1
#
_entry.id   AF-A0A7J4J3Y0-F1
#
_cell.length_a   1.000
_cell.length_b   1.000
_cell.length_c   1.000
_cell.angle_alpha   90.00
_cell.angle_beta   90.00
_cell.angle_gamma   90.00
#
_symmetry.space_group_name_H-M   'P 1'
#
loop_
_entity.id
_entity.type
_entity.pdbx_description
1 polymer ?
#
loop_
_entity_poly.entity_id
_entity_poly.type
_entity_poly.pdbx_seq_one_letter_code
_entity_poly.pdbx_strand_id
1 'polypeptide(L)'
;MGKVISYFARNVIARGLSCPSFPDENKIRSYFFDDDYTRLRSLQHLSRLSICSRPLLFYPGCGVDLFTPLLYLEFLFPEVKEVSFRFVDTEPVFDILLTILDDVGIPFARLPNSYIDFYWKTTLVHLQFEQTNVFIRISTMEKFDIYFEKAFRIMKEQESSFEMMVFKKLNQNGVIISDNGFRQFPLCFLDVPSDLSAYGEMVVGIKN
;
A
#
# COMPACT_ATOMS: atom_id res chain seq x y z
N MET A 1 -25.86 -8.69 2.46
CA MET A 1 -24.95 -9.62 3.16
C MET A 1 -23.68 -9.72 2.32
N GLY A 2 -22.57 -9.14 2.78
CA GLY A 2 -21.29 -9.23 2.07
C GLY A 2 -20.77 -10.67 2.12
N LYS A 3 -20.24 -11.19 1.00
CA LYS A 3 -19.51 -12.45 1.02
C LYS A 3 -18.31 -12.29 1.96
N VAL A 4 -18.18 -13.18 2.94
CA VAL A 4 -16.94 -13.30 3.71
C VAL A 4 -15.90 -13.83 2.74
N ILE A 5 -14.96 -12.97 2.39
CA ILE A 5 -13.82 -13.35 1.57
C ILE A 5 -12.76 -13.90 2.53
N SER A 6 -12.61 -15.22 2.54
CA SER A 6 -11.58 -15.92 3.32
C SER A 6 -10.52 -16.44 2.36
N TYR A 7 -9.26 -16.02 2.59
CA TYR A 7 -8.12 -16.47 1.82
C TYR A 7 -7.31 -17.46 2.64
N PHE A 8 -6.98 -18.59 2.01
CA PHE A 8 -6.09 -19.59 2.58
C PHE A 8 -4.80 -19.61 1.79
N ALA A 9 -3.67 -19.64 2.49
CA ALA A 9 -2.38 -19.82 1.85
C ALA A 9 -2.37 -21.15 1.07
N ARG A 10 -1.91 -21.10 -0.18
CA ARG A 10 -1.65 -22.27 -1.00
C ARG A 10 -0.16 -22.40 -1.25
N ASN A 11 0.29 -23.62 -1.55
CA ASN A 11 1.65 -23.82 -1.98
C ASN A 11 1.81 -23.28 -3.41
N VAL A 12 2.39 -22.08 -3.53
CA VAL A 12 2.61 -21.38 -4.81
C VAL A 12 4.07 -21.53 -5.24
N ILE A 13 4.28 -21.87 -6.50
CA ILE A 13 5.61 -21.95 -7.12
C ILE A 13 5.94 -20.60 -7.77
N ALA A 14 7.04 -19.98 -7.33
CA ALA A 14 7.54 -18.75 -7.93
C ALA A 14 7.96 -18.99 -9.40
N ARG A 15 7.44 -18.16 -10.30
CA ARG A 15 7.68 -18.26 -11.76
C ARG A 15 8.72 -17.26 -12.28
N GLY A 16 9.37 -16.51 -11.38
CA GLY A 16 10.30 -15.43 -11.76
C GLY A 16 9.56 -14.16 -12.19
N LEU A 17 10.28 -13.25 -12.84
CA LEU A 17 9.75 -11.96 -13.26
C LEU A 17 9.31 -11.99 -14.72
N SER A 18 8.20 -11.32 -15.03
CA SER A 18 7.72 -11.10 -16.40
C SER A 18 7.28 -9.65 -16.56
N CYS A 19 7.83 -8.95 -17.55
CA CYS A 19 7.51 -7.55 -17.86
C CYS A 19 7.07 -7.37 -19.32
N PRO A 20 5.96 -6.68 -19.59
CA PRO A 20 4.97 -6.23 -18.60
C PRO A 20 4.22 -7.42 -17.97
N SER A 21 3.64 -7.22 -16.79
CA SER A 21 2.65 -8.14 -16.25
C SER A 21 1.25 -7.75 -16.71
N PHE A 22 0.38 -8.75 -16.88
CA PHE A 22 -1.00 -8.57 -17.31
C PHE A 22 -1.92 -9.22 -16.27
N PRO A 23 -2.18 -8.54 -15.14
CA PRO A 23 -2.98 -9.14 -14.09
C PRO A 23 -4.45 -9.28 -14.52
N ASP A 24 -5.11 -10.32 -14.03
CA ASP A 24 -6.54 -10.55 -14.27
C ASP A 24 -7.37 -9.50 -13.50
N GLU A 25 -7.77 -8.45 -14.21
CA GLU A 25 -8.56 -7.32 -13.66
C GLU A 25 -9.90 -7.77 -13.06
N ASN A 26 -10.53 -8.83 -13.59
CA ASN A 26 -11.78 -9.34 -13.03
C ASN A 26 -11.54 -9.97 -11.66
N LYS A 27 -10.43 -10.72 -11.53
CA LYS A 27 -10.02 -11.25 -10.23
C LYS A 27 -9.60 -10.14 -9.29
N ILE A 28 -8.78 -9.17 -9.72
CA ILE A 28 -8.41 -8.01 -8.88
C ILE A 28 -9.68 -7.36 -8.31
N ARG A 29 -10.68 -7.06 -9.15
CA ARG A 29 -11.94 -6.48 -8.69
C ARG A 29 -12.63 -7.32 -7.62
N SER A 30 -12.55 -8.65 -7.70
CA SER A 30 -13.15 -9.55 -6.70
C SER A 30 -12.49 -9.48 -5.30
N TYR A 31 -11.28 -8.90 -5.19
CA TYR A 31 -10.63 -8.62 -3.90
C TYR A 31 -11.19 -7.39 -3.19
N PHE A 32 -12.00 -6.59 -3.86
CA PHE A 32 -12.61 -5.38 -3.32
C PHE A 32 -14.12 -5.57 -3.15
N PHE A 33 -14.71 -4.78 -2.26
CA PHE A 33 -16.15 -4.52 -2.35
C PHE A 33 -16.42 -3.71 -3.63
N ASP A 34 -17.55 -3.97 -4.30
CA ASP A 34 -17.87 -3.34 -5.60
C ASP A 34 -17.81 -1.80 -5.55
N ASP A 35 -18.26 -1.21 -4.44
CA ASP A 35 -18.24 0.23 -4.23
C ASP A 35 -16.80 0.75 -4.04
N ASP A 36 -15.96 0.05 -3.26
CA ASP A 36 -14.57 0.46 -3.00
C ASP A 36 -13.76 0.55 -4.30
N TYR A 37 -13.83 -0.49 -5.15
CA TYR A 37 -13.08 -0.51 -6.41
C TYR A 37 -13.54 0.59 -7.38
N THR A 38 -14.85 0.87 -7.41
CA THR A 38 -15.41 1.94 -8.24
C THR A 38 -14.91 3.30 -7.76
N ARG A 39 -14.92 3.53 -6.44
CA ARG A 39 -14.44 4.78 -5.85
C ARG A 39 -12.95 5.00 -6.09
N LEU A 40 -12.11 3.96 -6.01
CA LEU A 40 -10.68 4.08 -6.31
C LEU A 40 -10.38 4.66 -7.70
N ARG A 41 -11.27 4.50 -8.68
CA ARG A 41 -11.10 5.13 -10.00
C ARG A 41 -11.18 6.65 -9.97
N SER A 42 -11.82 7.24 -8.97
CA SER A 42 -11.89 8.71 -8.83
C SER A 42 -10.52 9.34 -8.60
N LEU A 43 -9.55 8.56 -8.11
CA LEU A 43 -8.14 8.97 -7.97
C LEU A 43 -7.51 9.41 -9.29
N GLN A 44 -8.01 8.92 -10.43
CA GLN A 44 -7.53 9.31 -11.76
C GLN A 44 -7.78 10.79 -12.09
N HIS A 45 -8.71 11.44 -11.37
CA HIS A 45 -9.02 12.85 -11.53
C HIS A 45 -8.16 13.76 -10.66
N LEU A 46 -7.38 13.20 -9.74
CA LEU A 46 -6.47 13.96 -8.90
C LEU A 46 -5.24 14.40 -9.69
N SER A 47 -4.64 15.51 -9.25
CA SER A 47 -3.36 15.97 -9.78
C SER A 47 -2.29 14.90 -9.54
N ARG A 48 -1.59 14.53 -10.61
CA ARG A 48 -0.46 13.61 -10.54
C ARG A 48 0.62 14.20 -9.64
N LEU A 49 1.22 13.35 -8.84
CA LEU A 49 2.27 13.72 -7.92
C LEU A 49 3.63 13.30 -8.47
N SER A 50 4.61 14.20 -8.31
CA SER A 50 6.01 13.87 -8.55
C SER A 50 6.61 13.31 -7.27
N ILE A 51 7.41 12.26 -7.40
CA ILE A 51 8.18 11.68 -6.31
C ILE A 51 9.56 11.25 -6.82
N CYS A 52 10.46 10.81 -5.94
CA CYS A 52 11.75 10.28 -6.34
C CYS A 52 11.59 9.04 -7.24
N SER A 53 12.64 8.70 -8.00
CA SER A 53 12.56 7.66 -9.03
C SER A 53 12.34 6.23 -8.49
N ARG A 54 12.67 6.00 -7.21
CA ARG A 54 12.56 4.71 -6.52
C ARG A 54 12.03 4.93 -5.11
N PRO A 55 10.74 5.27 -4.95
CA PRO A 55 10.21 5.60 -3.64
C PRO A 55 10.13 4.35 -2.76
N LEU A 56 10.33 4.55 -1.46
CA LEU A 56 9.97 3.58 -0.43
C LEU A 56 8.56 3.90 0.09
N LEU A 57 7.63 2.97 -0.12
CA LEU A 57 6.28 2.99 0.44
C LEU A 57 6.25 2.14 1.71
N PHE A 58 5.80 2.75 2.81
CA PHE A 58 5.59 2.07 4.08
C PHE A 58 4.10 1.87 4.34
N TYR A 59 3.69 0.62 4.55
CA TYR A 59 2.30 0.23 4.82
C TYR A 59 2.18 -0.60 6.11
N PRO A 60 1.84 0.02 7.25
CA PRO A 60 1.57 -0.68 8.49
C PRO A 60 0.16 -1.26 8.54
N GLY A 61 0.00 -2.41 9.21
CA GLY A 61 -1.29 -3.09 9.33
C GLY A 61 -1.85 -3.49 7.96
N CYS A 62 -0.97 -3.85 7.03
CA CYS A 62 -1.32 -4.11 5.64
C CYS A 62 -2.22 -5.35 5.47
N GLY A 63 -2.21 -6.29 6.42
CA GLY A 63 -2.88 -7.58 6.29
C GLY A 63 -2.55 -8.24 4.94
N VAL A 64 -3.59 -8.58 4.19
CA VAL A 64 -3.46 -9.19 2.84
C VAL A 64 -3.69 -8.19 1.72
N ASP A 65 -3.77 -6.89 2.01
CA ASP A 65 -4.07 -5.86 1.03
C ASP A 65 -2.84 -5.50 0.18
N LEU A 66 -2.74 -6.19 -0.95
CA LEU A 66 -1.71 -5.91 -1.95
C LEU A 66 -2.14 -4.86 -2.97
N PHE A 67 -3.42 -4.85 -3.34
CA PHE A 67 -3.87 -4.13 -4.54
C PHE A 67 -4.19 -2.67 -4.29
N THR A 68 -4.69 -2.29 -3.11
CA THR A 68 -4.98 -0.88 -2.82
C THR A 68 -3.75 0.00 -2.99
N PRO A 69 -2.59 -0.25 -2.34
CA PRO A 69 -1.42 0.60 -2.52
C PRO A 69 -0.88 0.58 -3.96
N LEU A 70 -1.03 -0.53 -4.70
CA LEU A 70 -0.64 -0.59 -6.12
C LEU A 70 -1.51 0.29 -7.00
N LEU A 71 -2.83 0.33 -6.77
CA LEU A 71 -3.75 1.19 -7.50
C LEU A 71 -3.50 2.67 -7.19
N TYR A 72 -3.23 3.02 -5.92
CA TYR A 72 -2.82 4.38 -5.55
C TYR A 72 -1.51 4.78 -6.24
N LEU A 73 -0.53 3.87 -6.28
CA LEU A 73 0.73 4.11 -6.98
C LEU A 73 0.50 4.40 -8.47
N GLU A 74 -0.32 3.57 -9.13
CA GLU A 74 -0.64 3.71 -10.54
C GLU A 74 -1.32 5.06 -10.86
N PHE A 75 -2.30 5.46 -10.06
CA PHE A 75 -3.08 6.67 -10.34
C PHE A 75 -2.38 7.95 -9.93
N LEU A 76 -1.70 7.97 -8.78
CA LEU A 76 -1.07 9.18 -8.27
C LEU A 76 0.36 9.39 -8.79
N PHE A 77 1.09 8.31 -9.08
CA PHE A 77 2.51 8.36 -9.44
C PHE A 77 2.83 7.60 -10.74
N PRO A 78 2.19 7.92 -11.89
CA PRO A 78 2.30 7.13 -13.12
C PRO A 78 3.71 7.10 -13.75
N GLU A 79 4.61 7.98 -13.30
CA GLU A 79 6.00 8.04 -13.76
C GLU A 79 6.91 7.05 -13.03
N VAL A 80 6.48 6.51 -11.88
CA VAL A 80 7.27 5.56 -11.09
C VAL A 80 7.40 4.23 -11.83
N LYS A 81 8.65 3.87 -12.17
CA LYS A 81 8.99 2.61 -12.84
C LYS A 81 9.48 1.52 -11.90
N GLU A 82 9.86 1.90 -10.69
CA GLU A 82 10.37 0.99 -9.68
C GLU A 82 10.01 1.52 -8.29
N VAL A 83 9.56 0.65 -7.39
CA VAL A 83 9.13 1.01 -6.04
C VAL A 83 9.50 -0.07 -5.04
N SER A 84 9.85 0.33 -3.83
CA SER A 84 10.03 -0.58 -2.71
C SER A 84 8.84 -0.49 -1.77
N PHE A 85 8.19 -1.61 -1.48
CA PHE A 85 7.12 -1.72 -0.50
C PHE A 85 7.67 -2.34 0.78
N ARG A 86 7.38 -1.67 1.90
CA ARG A 86 7.60 -2.20 3.25
C ARG A 86 6.27 -2.46 3.91
N PHE A 87 5.85 -3.72 3.85
CA PHE A 87 4.62 -4.19 4.46
C PHE A 87 4.93 -4.68 5.88
N VAL A 88 4.21 -4.18 6.86
CA VAL A 88 4.39 -4.55 8.26
C VAL A 88 3.06 -4.97 8.86
N ASP A 89 3.01 -6.16 9.42
CA ASP A 89 1.84 -6.67 10.13
C ASP A 89 2.26 -7.60 11.27
N THR A 90 1.38 -7.84 12.24
CA THR A 90 1.61 -8.82 13.30
C THR A 90 1.26 -10.23 12.87
N GLU A 91 0.33 -10.37 11.91
CA GLU A 91 -0.13 -11.66 11.41
C GLU A 91 0.80 -12.23 10.33
N PRO A 92 1.05 -13.55 10.30
CA PRO A 92 1.96 -14.18 9.34
C PRO A 92 1.28 -14.38 7.96
N VAL A 93 0.95 -13.29 7.27
CA VAL A 93 0.12 -13.31 6.05
C VAL A 93 0.91 -13.37 4.73
N PHE A 94 2.24 -13.46 4.80
CA PHE A 94 3.10 -13.43 3.62
C PHE A 94 2.74 -14.48 2.55
N ASP A 95 2.52 -15.74 2.94
CA ASP A 95 2.17 -16.79 1.97
C ASP A 95 0.77 -16.59 1.35
N ILE A 96 -0.11 -15.83 2.02
CA ILE A 96 -1.38 -15.41 1.43
C ILE A 96 -1.13 -14.37 0.33
N LEU A 97 -0.24 -13.40 0.53
CA LEU A 97 0.13 -12.43 -0.52
C LEU A 97 0.64 -13.14 -1.79
N LEU A 98 1.43 -14.21 -1.63
CA LEU A 98 1.89 -15.03 -2.77
C LEU A 98 0.73 -15.71 -3.49
N THR A 99 -0.25 -16.20 -2.73
CA THR A 99 -1.47 -16.81 -3.26
C THR A 99 -2.29 -15.79 -4.06
N ILE A 100 -2.39 -14.56 -3.57
CA ILE A 100 -3.09 -13.45 -4.23
C ILE A 100 -2.42 -13.10 -5.56
N LEU A 101 -1.09 -12.98 -5.59
CA LEU A 101 -0.35 -12.73 -6.83
C LEU A 101 -0.57 -13.84 -7.87
N ASP A 102 -0.50 -15.10 -7.44
CA ASP A 102 -0.76 -16.24 -8.32
C ASP A 102 -2.19 -16.26 -8.85
N ASP A 103 -3.16 -15.95 -8.00
CA ASP A 103 -4.57 -15.91 -8.37
C ASP A 103 -4.82 -14.91 -9.49
N VAL A 104 -4.27 -13.71 -9.40
CA VAL A 104 -4.41 -12.70 -10.46
C VAL A 104 -3.43 -12.90 -11.61
N GLY A 105 -2.65 -13.99 -11.62
CA GLY A 105 -1.76 -14.36 -12.71
C GLY A 105 -0.46 -13.54 -12.80
N ILE A 106 -0.04 -12.86 -11.72
CA ILE A 106 1.22 -12.12 -11.68
C ILE A 106 2.38 -13.08 -11.34
N PRO A 107 3.37 -13.27 -12.24
CA PRO A 107 4.60 -13.97 -11.90
C PRO A 107 5.45 -13.14 -10.94
N PHE A 108 6.06 -13.82 -9.97
CA PHE A 108 6.96 -13.20 -9.01
C PHE A 108 8.23 -14.03 -8.80
N ALA A 109 9.30 -13.35 -8.40
CA ALA A 109 10.51 -13.95 -7.87
C ALA A 109 10.45 -13.92 -6.34
N ARG A 110 10.58 -15.09 -5.69
CA ARG A 110 10.68 -15.18 -4.23
C ARG A 110 12.15 -15.08 -3.83
N LEU A 111 12.42 -14.18 -2.89
CA LEU A 111 13.74 -13.95 -2.32
C LEU A 111 13.76 -14.37 -0.83
N PRO A 112 14.95 -14.53 -0.21
CA PRO A 112 15.04 -14.81 1.23
C PRO A 112 14.38 -13.73 2.09
N ASN A 113 14.08 -14.05 3.36
CA ASN A 113 13.60 -13.08 4.36
C ASN A 113 12.26 -12.39 4.03
N SER A 114 11.32 -13.13 3.45
CA SER A 114 9.99 -12.62 3.10
C SER A 114 10.01 -11.45 2.11
N TYR A 115 10.91 -11.53 1.14
CA TYR A 115 10.98 -10.62 0.00
C TYR A 115 10.36 -11.27 -1.24
N ILE A 116 9.66 -10.45 -2.03
CA ILE A 116 9.23 -10.79 -3.38
C ILE A 116 9.45 -9.62 -4.32
N ASP A 117 9.85 -9.95 -5.55
CA ASP A 117 9.86 -9.02 -6.65
C ASP A 117 8.78 -9.43 -7.65
N PHE A 118 8.03 -8.46 -8.17
CA PHE A 118 7.06 -8.68 -9.24
C PHE A 118 6.86 -7.40 -10.04
N TYR A 119 6.34 -7.53 -11.25
CA TYR A 119 5.89 -6.37 -12.02
C TYR A 119 4.40 -6.13 -11.76
N TRP A 120 4.03 -4.89 -11.45
CA TRP A 120 2.68 -4.38 -11.60
C TRP A 120 2.59 -3.60 -12.91
N LYS A 121 2.00 -4.21 -13.94
CA LYS A 121 2.05 -3.71 -15.31
C LYS A 121 3.50 -3.51 -15.75
N THR A 122 3.96 -2.28 -15.86
CA THR A 122 5.35 -1.94 -16.21
C THR A 122 6.22 -1.53 -15.02
N THR A 123 5.64 -1.42 -13.83
CA THR A 123 6.34 -0.95 -12.62
C THR A 123 6.91 -2.14 -11.86
N LEU A 124 8.21 -2.12 -11.61
CA LEU A 124 8.87 -3.13 -10.77
C LEU A 124 8.58 -2.84 -9.30
N VAL A 125 8.07 -3.84 -8.58
CA VAL A 125 7.73 -3.75 -7.16
C VAL A 125 8.65 -4.69 -6.39
N HIS A 126 9.39 -4.13 -5.43
CA HIS A 126 10.19 -4.85 -4.45
C HIS A 126 9.44 -4.86 -3.12
N LEU A 127 8.77 -5.95 -2.78
CA LEU A 127 8.00 -6.05 -1.54
C LEU A 127 8.78 -6.82 -0.50
N GLN A 128 9.01 -6.19 0.66
CA GLN A 128 9.40 -6.85 1.89
C GLN A 128 8.23 -6.90 2.85
N PHE A 129 7.91 -8.09 3.34
CA PHE A 129 6.98 -8.28 4.45
C PHE A 129 7.74 -8.50 5.75
N GLU A 130 7.43 -7.72 6.78
CA GLU A 130 7.99 -7.87 8.13
C GLU A 130 6.88 -8.22 9.13
N GLN A 131 6.99 -9.39 9.75
CA GLN A 131 6.07 -9.79 10.81
C GLN A 131 6.53 -9.18 12.15
N THR A 132 6.01 -8.01 12.51
CA THR A 132 6.39 -7.31 13.75
C THR A 132 5.37 -6.27 14.17
N ASN A 133 5.49 -5.78 15.40
CA ASN A 133 4.71 -4.65 15.89
C ASN A 133 5.25 -3.34 15.29
N VAL A 134 4.42 -2.68 14.49
CA VAL A 134 4.78 -1.44 13.81
C VAL A 134 5.17 -0.30 14.77
N PHE A 135 4.54 -0.21 15.94
CA PHE A 135 4.80 0.85 16.92
C PHE A 135 6.22 0.79 17.47
N ILE A 136 6.81 -0.41 17.51
CA ILE A 136 8.22 -0.61 17.86
C ILE A 136 9.08 -0.38 16.62
N ARG A 137 8.68 -0.96 15.49
CA ARG A 137 9.48 -1.01 14.26
C ARG A 137 9.75 0.36 13.66
N ILE A 138 8.78 1.28 13.67
CA ILE A 138 8.90 2.59 13.03
C ILE A 138 10.10 3.41 13.55
N SER A 139 10.48 3.24 14.82
CA SER A 139 11.61 3.94 15.43
C SER A 139 12.94 3.62 14.75
N THR A 140 13.13 2.36 14.33
CA THR A 140 14.36 1.83 13.70
C THR A 140 14.27 1.75 12.18
N MET A 141 13.11 2.08 11.59
CA MET A 141 12.97 2.11 10.14
C MET A 141 13.77 3.24 9.51
N GLU A 142 14.24 3.02 8.29
CA GLU A 142 14.73 4.09 7.44
C GLU A 142 13.61 5.09 7.13
N LYS A 143 14.00 6.26 6.61
CA LYS A 143 13.01 7.21 6.10
C LYS A 143 12.33 6.65 4.86
N PHE A 144 11.08 7.03 4.66
CA PHE A 144 10.26 6.59 3.54
C PHE A 144 9.68 7.79 2.79
N ASP A 145 9.29 7.58 1.54
CA ASP A 145 8.79 8.61 0.64
C ASP A 145 7.27 8.61 0.60
N ILE A 146 6.64 7.44 0.74
CA ILE A 146 5.19 7.29 0.79
C ILE A 146 4.83 6.58 2.09
N TYR A 147 3.93 7.19 2.86
CA TYR A 147 3.21 6.50 3.93
C TYR A 147 1.81 6.18 3.43
N PHE A 148 1.41 4.92 3.54
CA PHE A 148 0.09 4.46 3.13
C PHE A 148 -0.58 3.74 4.29
N GLU A 149 -1.82 4.06 4.60
CA GLU A 149 -2.64 3.27 5.52
C GLU A 149 -4.12 3.26 5.12
N LYS A 150 -4.80 2.15 5.44
CA LYS A 150 -6.25 1.97 5.29
C LYS A 150 -6.77 1.30 6.56
N ALA A 151 -7.91 1.76 7.10
CA ALA A 151 -8.56 1.19 8.28
C ALA A 151 -7.67 0.98 9.53
N PHE A 152 -6.60 1.77 9.71
CA PHE A 152 -5.61 1.58 10.77
C PHE A 152 -5.90 2.38 12.06
N ARG A 153 -7.00 3.15 12.07
CA ARG A 153 -7.40 4.08 13.15
C ARG A 153 -7.35 3.47 14.55
N ILE A 154 -8.00 2.33 14.75
CA ILE A 154 -8.15 1.69 16.07
C ILE A 154 -6.77 1.34 16.66
N MET A 155 -5.83 0.93 15.81
CA MET A 155 -4.48 0.60 16.25
C MET A 155 -3.72 1.87 16.65
N LYS A 156 -3.83 2.95 15.88
CA LYS A 156 -3.17 4.24 16.17
C LYS A 156 -3.67 4.92 17.44
N GLU A 157 -4.96 4.78 17.77
CA GLU A 157 -5.55 5.43 18.96
C GLU A 157 -4.87 4.97 20.27
N GLN A 158 -4.27 3.79 20.28
CA GLN A 158 -3.50 3.26 21.41
C GLN A 158 -2.09 3.85 21.52
N GLU A 159 -1.56 4.45 20.45
CA GLU A 159 -0.21 5.02 20.38
C GLU A 159 -0.27 6.44 19.80
N SER A 160 -0.65 7.40 20.63
CA SER A 160 -0.83 8.81 20.25
C SER A 160 0.38 9.47 19.55
N SER A 161 1.59 8.94 19.77
CA SER A 161 2.80 9.48 19.17
C SER A 161 3.07 8.97 17.74
N PHE A 162 2.31 7.98 17.27
CA PHE A 162 2.59 7.27 16.02
C PHE A 162 2.56 8.19 14.79
N GLU A 163 1.55 9.04 14.65
CA GLU A 163 1.47 9.95 13.50
C GLU A 163 2.64 10.95 13.47
N MET A 164 3.10 11.40 14.65
CA MET A 164 4.29 12.25 14.76
C MET A 164 5.56 11.50 14.36
N MET A 165 5.69 10.22 14.72
CA MET A 165 6.81 9.39 14.28
C MET A 165 6.80 9.18 12.76
N VAL A 166 5.63 8.90 12.19
CA VAL A 166 5.44 8.81 10.73
C VAL A 166 5.86 10.11 10.07
N PHE A 167 5.33 11.25 10.51
CA PHE A 167 5.66 12.56 9.95
C PHE A 167 7.16 12.87 10.04
N LYS A 168 7.85 12.50 11.13
CA LYS A 168 9.31 12.67 11.28
C LYS A 168 10.12 11.77 10.33
N LYS A 169 9.68 10.54 10.10
CA LYS A 169 10.35 9.57 9.21
C LYS A 169 10.05 9.80 7.73
N LEU A 170 8.94 10.48 7.41
CA LEU A 170 8.62 10.87 6.05
C LEU A 170 9.68 11.84 5.48
N ASN A 171 10.18 11.54 4.29
CA ASN A 171 11.12 12.38 3.57
C ASN A 171 10.50 13.74 3.19
N GLN A 172 11.38 14.70 2.89
CA GLN A 172 10.98 15.94 2.25
C GLN A 172 10.31 15.65 0.91
N ASN A 173 9.19 16.32 0.61
CA ASN A 173 8.32 16.02 -0.54
C ASN A 173 7.70 14.61 -0.49
N GLY A 174 7.77 13.93 0.65
CA GLY A 174 7.09 12.65 0.85
C GLY A 174 5.58 12.84 0.99
N VAL A 175 4.83 11.78 0.73
CA VAL A 175 3.36 11.79 0.67
C VAL A 175 2.77 10.89 1.75
N ILE A 176 1.79 11.41 2.48
CA ILE A 176 0.89 10.64 3.34
C ILE A 176 -0.40 10.38 2.59
N ILE A 177 -0.79 9.12 2.51
CA ILE A 177 -2.06 8.64 1.98
C ILE A 177 -2.72 7.85 3.12
N SER A 178 -3.79 8.39 3.69
CA SER A 178 -4.42 7.82 4.87
C SER A 178 -5.92 8.01 4.87
N ASP A 179 -6.66 7.01 5.34
CA ASP A 179 -8.10 7.13 5.59
C ASP A 179 -8.46 8.15 6.68
N ASN A 180 -7.53 8.52 7.58
CA ASN A 180 -7.79 9.41 8.72
C ASN A 180 -6.54 10.04 9.39
N GLY A 181 -6.72 11.12 10.14
CA GLY A 181 -5.67 11.72 10.98
C GLY A 181 -4.74 12.69 10.23
N PHE A 182 -3.56 12.96 10.78
CA PHE A 182 -2.50 13.83 10.20
C PHE A 182 -2.86 15.30 9.91
N ARG A 183 -4.10 15.75 10.14
CA ARG A 183 -4.58 17.13 9.89
C ARG A 183 -3.83 18.19 10.70
N GLN A 184 -3.21 17.81 11.81
CA GLN A 184 -2.43 18.67 12.69
C GLN A 184 -1.04 19.02 12.15
N PHE A 185 -0.55 18.30 11.14
CA PHE A 185 0.78 18.54 10.58
C PHE A 185 0.75 19.56 9.44
N PRO A 186 1.84 20.30 9.21
CA PRO A 186 1.94 21.29 8.15
C PRO A 186 2.17 20.61 6.78
N LEU A 187 1.15 19.90 6.29
CA LEU A 187 1.15 19.25 4.98
C LEU A 187 0.47 20.13 3.94
N CYS A 188 0.91 20.03 2.68
CA CYS A 188 0.15 20.50 1.54
C CYS A 188 -0.89 19.44 1.18
N PHE A 189 -2.15 19.67 1.57
CA PHE A 189 -3.24 18.73 1.35
C PHE A 189 -3.81 18.87 -0.07
N LEU A 190 -4.02 17.74 -0.73
CA LEU A 190 -4.83 17.67 -1.95
C LEU A 190 -6.31 17.57 -1.57
N ASP A 191 -7.16 18.16 -2.41
CA ASP A 191 -8.59 17.94 -2.33
C ASP A 191 -8.90 16.54 -2.86
N VAL A 192 -9.40 15.67 -1.97
CA VAL A 192 -9.70 14.27 -2.29
C VAL A 192 -11.16 13.98 -1.99
N PRO A 193 -11.86 13.24 -2.89
CA PRO A 193 -13.23 12.84 -2.65
C PRO A 193 -13.38 12.12 -1.30
N SER A 194 -14.30 12.60 -0.45
CA SER A 194 -14.51 12.04 0.88
C SER A 194 -14.97 10.58 0.86
N ASP A 195 -15.62 10.16 -0.23
CA ASP A 195 -16.14 8.80 -0.41
C ASP A 195 -15.03 7.75 -0.58
N LEU A 196 -13.79 8.15 -0.85
CA LEU A 196 -12.62 7.26 -0.93
C LEU A 196 -12.25 6.63 0.42
N SER A 197 -12.62 7.26 1.54
CA SER A 197 -12.40 6.73 2.89
C SER A 197 -13.70 6.23 3.48
N ALA A 198 -13.66 5.08 4.15
CA ALA A 198 -14.79 4.57 4.93
C ALA A 198 -15.22 5.55 6.05
N TYR A 199 -14.31 6.42 6.48
CA TYR A 199 -14.55 7.42 7.53
C TYR A 199 -14.91 8.80 6.97
N GLY A 200 -14.83 9.02 5.66
CA GLY A 200 -15.03 10.36 5.07
C GLY A 200 -13.87 11.32 5.29
N GLU A 201 -12.74 10.83 5.82
CA GLU A 201 -11.65 11.66 6.35
C GLU A 201 -10.35 11.56 5.53
N MET A 202 -10.41 10.98 4.33
CA MET A 202 -9.25 10.71 3.48
C MET A 202 -8.27 11.90 3.43
N VAL A 203 -6.99 11.59 3.60
CA VAL A 203 -5.88 12.52 3.56
C VAL A 203 -4.92 12.08 2.49
N VAL A 204 -4.67 12.98 1.54
CA VAL A 204 -3.47 12.95 0.70
C VAL A 204 -2.71 14.24 0.94
N GLY A 205 -1.57 14.14 1.63
CA GLY A 205 -0.81 15.29 2.10
C GLY A 205 0.68 15.19 1.76
N ILE A 206 1.25 16.26 1.23
CA ILE A 206 2.66 16.34 0.84
C ILE A 206 3.44 17.10 1.90
N LYS A 207 4.59 16.57 2.32
CA LYS A 207 5.46 17.22 3.30
C LYS A 207 6.35 18.28 2.65
N ASN A 208 6.16 19.52 3.09
CA ASN A 208 7.00 20.69 2.76
C ASN A 208 8.19 20.85 3.70
#